data_AF-A0A453NJ80-F1
#
_entry.id   AF-A0A453NJ80-F1
#
_cell.length_a   1.000
_cell.length_b   1.000
_cell.length_c   1.000
_cell.angle_alpha   90.00
_cell.angle_beta   90.00
_cell.angle_gamma   90.00
#
_symmetry.space_group_name_H-M   'P 1'
#
loop_
_entity.id
_entity.type
_entity.pdbx_description
1 polymer ?
#
loop_
_entity_poly.entity_id
_entity_poly.type
_entity_poly.pdbx_seq_one_letter_code
_entity_poly.pdbx_strand_id
1 'polypeptide(L)'
;MNLWDFKYMVLEELGYKSGPKIRIPSYLLVPIAYVLDWGYSKLFSHYGMCQPRMLTLTNIKYLTLNRTFSCNKATQELGYKPIISLQEGVKATIEHYHDLRA
;
A
#
# COMPACT_ATOMS: atom_id res chain seq x y z
N MET A 1 1.69 -5.43 -13.00
CA MET A 1 2.63 -5.27 -11.86
C MET A 1 1.87 -5.58 -10.59
N ASN A 2 2.41 -6.41 -9.69
CA ASN A 2 1.74 -6.72 -8.43
C ASN A 2 1.93 -5.56 -7.43
N LEU A 3 0.98 -5.36 -6.51
CA LEU A 3 1.06 -4.33 -5.46
C LEU A 3 2.36 -4.44 -4.65
N TRP A 4 2.75 -5.67 -4.31
CA TRP A 4 3.99 -5.92 -3.57
C TRP A 4 5.23 -5.48 -4.36
N ASP A 5 5.27 -5.75 -5.67
CA ASP A 5 6.39 -5.36 -6.52
C ASP A 5 6.48 -3.83 -6.62
N PHE A 6 5.33 -3.14 -6.70
CA PHE A 6 5.27 -1.67 -6.63
C PHE A 6 5.78 -1.14 -5.29
N LYS A 7 5.35 -1.72 -4.18
CA LYS A 7 5.81 -1.34 -2.85
C LYS A 7 7.33 -1.48 -2.70
N TYR A 8 7.90 -2.59 -3.18
CA TYR A 8 9.35 -2.80 -3.12
C TYR A 8 10.11 -1.78 -3.97
N MET A 9 9.62 -1.47 -5.17
CA MET A 9 10.20 -0.42 -6.02
C MET A 9 10.22 0.94 -5.31
N VAL A 10 9.11 1.35 -4.67
CA VAL A 10 9.05 2.62 -3.93
C VAL A 10 10.01 2.63 -2.73
N LEU A 11 10.10 1.52 -1.98
CA LEU A 11 11.01 1.41 -0.82
C LEU A 11 12.48 1.44 -1.23
N GLU A 12 12.82 0.80 -2.35
CA GLU A 12 14.17 0.81 -2.91
C GLU A 12 14.59 2.21 -3.34
N GLU A 13 13.73 2.94 -4.04
CA GLU A 13 13.98 4.33 -4.43
C GLU A 13 14.06 5.29 -3.23
N LEU A 14 13.35 5.00 -2.13
CA LEU A 14 13.45 5.75 -0.86
C LEU A 14 14.75 5.47 -0.09
N GLY A 15 15.58 4.53 -0.51
CA GLY A 15 16.85 4.18 0.13
C GLY A 15 16.71 3.26 1.35
N TYR A 16 15.53 2.71 1.62
CA TYR A 16 15.39 1.71 2.67
C TYR A 16 16.07 0.40 2.24
N LYS A 17 16.93 -0.16 3.10
CA LYS A 17 17.51 -1.49 2.90
C LYS A 17 16.38 -2.45 2.57
N SER A 18 16.49 -3.16 1.45
CA SER A 18 15.47 -4.09 0.98
C SER A 18 15.11 -5.06 2.11
N GLY A 19 14.00 -4.79 2.81
CA GLY A 19 13.50 -5.67 3.84
C GLY A 19 13.23 -7.05 3.22
N PRO A 20 13.25 -8.13 4.01
CA PRO A 20 12.89 -9.44 3.51
C PRO A 20 11.53 -9.35 2.80
N LYS A 21 11.41 -9.99 1.62
CA LYS A 21 10.18 -9.98 0.81
C LYS A 21 9.08 -10.81 1.49
N ILE A 22 8.62 -10.36 2.65
CA ILE A 22 7.57 -10.98 3.43
C ILE A 22 6.25 -10.58 2.80
N ARG A 23 5.68 -11.49 2.02
CA ARG A 23 4.31 -11.38 1.52
C ARG A 23 3.40 -11.91 2.60
N ILE A 24 2.72 -11.02 3.31
CA ILE A 24 1.76 -11.43 4.33
C ILE A 24 0.48 -11.85 3.60
N PRO A 25 0.04 -13.12 3.70
CA PRO A 25 -1.21 -13.55 3.09
C PRO A 25 -2.40 -12.89 3.78
N SER A 26 -3.38 -12.47 2.99
CA SER A 26 -4.59 -11.78 3.46
C SER A 26 -5.40 -12.60 4.48
N TYR A 27 -5.36 -13.94 4.37
CA TYR A 27 -5.99 -14.84 5.34
C TYR A 27 -5.46 -14.67 6.77
N LEU A 28 -4.20 -14.28 6.95
CA LEU A 28 -3.64 -14.01 8.27
C LEU A 28 -3.93 -12.57 8.75
N LEU A 29 -4.07 -11.61 7.84
CA LEU A 29 -4.34 -10.21 8.18
C LEU A 29 -5.74 -9.99 8.77
N VAL A 30 -6.75 -10.69 8.24
CA VAL A 30 -8.15 -10.57 8.70
C VAL A 30 -8.35 -10.97 10.17
N PRO A 31 -7.88 -12.14 10.67
CA PRO A 31 -8.01 -12.48 12.08
C PRO A 31 -7.20 -11.54 12.98
N ILE A 32 -6.02 -11.09 12.54
CA ILE A 32 -5.22 -10.10 13.29
C ILE A 32 -6.02 -8.81 13.48
N ALA A 33 -6.67 -8.32 12.43
CA ALA A 33 -7.51 -7.13 12.53
C ALA A 33 -8.70 -7.31 13.47
N TYR A 34 -9.34 -8.49 13.45
CA TYR A 34 -10.41 -8.80 14.40
C TYR A 34 -9.94 -8.78 15.85
N VAL A 35 -8.76 -9.35 16.14
CA VAL A 35 -8.16 -9.35 17.47
C VAL A 35 -7.83 -7.92 17.93
N LEU A 36 -7.31 -7.10 17.02
CA LEU A 36 -7.01 -5.69 17.31
C LEU A 36 -8.28 -4.88 17.53
N ASP A 37 -9.28 -4.96 16.64
CA ASP A 37 -10.57 -4.28 16.79
C ASP A 37 -11.22 -4.67 18.13
N TRP A 38 -11.20 -5.97 18.48
CA TRP A 38 -11.70 -6.46 19.75
C TRP A 38 -10.91 -5.90 20.94
N GLY A 39 -9.58 -6.00 20.92
CA GLY A 39 -8.70 -5.50 21.98
C GLY A 39 -8.83 -3.99 22.19
N TYR A 40 -8.88 -3.22 21.10
CA TYR A 40 -9.10 -1.78 21.15
C TYR A 40 -10.49 -1.43 21.69
N SER A 41 -11.55 -2.15 21.29
CA SER A 41 -12.90 -1.90 21.81
C SER A 41 -13.06 -2.23 23.30
N LYS A 42 -12.42 -3.31 23.77
CA LYS A 42 -12.62 -3.86 25.13
C LYS A 42 -11.67 -3.30 26.17
N LEU A 43 -10.41 -3.10 25.81
CA LEU A 43 -9.35 -2.74 26.76
C LEU A 43 -8.90 -1.30 26.57
N PHE A 44 -8.68 -0.86 25.33
CA PHE A 44 -8.07 0.44 25.07
C PHE A 44 -9.06 1.60 24.88
N SER A 45 -10.34 1.31 24.66
CA SER A 45 -11.40 2.32 24.59
C SER A 45 -11.53 3.10 25.91
N HIS A 46 -11.28 2.43 27.03
CA HIS A 46 -11.28 3.05 28.36
C HIS A 46 -10.07 3.98 28.57
N TYR A 47 -9.00 3.80 27.80
CA TYR A 47 -7.79 4.62 27.83
C TYR A 47 -7.78 5.72 26.76
N GLY A 48 -8.86 5.90 25.99
CA GLY A 48 -8.94 6.94 24.95
C GLY A 48 -8.00 6.75 23.76
N MET A 49 -7.46 5.55 23.56
CA MET A 49 -6.57 5.27 22.42
C MET A 49 -7.36 5.06 21.14
N CYS A 50 -7.05 5.85 20.11
CA CYS A 50 -7.56 5.63 18.77
C CYS A 50 -6.93 4.39 18.14
N GLN A 51 -7.78 3.54 17.57
CA GLN A 51 -7.32 2.39 16.81
C GLN A 51 -6.43 2.82 15.63
N PRO A 52 -5.29 2.16 15.39
CA PRO A 52 -4.45 2.44 14.24
C PRO A 52 -5.24 2.18 12.95
N ARG A 53 -5.52 3.25 12.20
CA ARG A 53 -6.32 3.22 10.96
C ARG A 53 -5.77 2.22 9.94
N MET A 54 -4.46 1.97 9.94
CA MET A 54 -3.82 1.02 9.02
C MET A 54 -4.35 -0.41 9.13
N LEU A 55 -4.78 -0.86 10.32
CA LEU A 55 -5.16 -2.26 10.57
C LEU A 55 -6.67 -2.49 10.65
N THR A 56 -7.48 -1.55 10.15
CA THR A 56 -8.94 -1.73 10.05
C THR A 56 -9.30 -2.72 8.94
N LEU A 57 -10.34 -3.53 9.16
CA LEU A 57 -10.85 -4.53 8.21
C LEU A 57 -11.08 -3.97 6.80
N THR A 58 -11.60 -2.74 6.73
CA THR A 58 -11.84 -2.02 5.47
C THR A 58 -10.53 -1.82 4.71
N ASN A 59 -9.49 -1.29 5.35
CA ASN A 59 -8.19 -1.05 4.71
C ASN A 59 -7.53 -2.35 4.24
N ILE A 60 -7.63 -3.42 5.02
CA ILE A 60 -7.12 -4.74 4.61
C ILE A 60 -7.84 -5.25 3.37
N LYS A 61 -9.17 -5.09 3.29
CA LYS A 61 -9.94 -5.44 2.08
C LYS A 61 -9.51 -4.59 0.88
N TYR A 62 -9.30 -3.28 1.07
CA TYR A 62 -8.81 -2.38 0.02
C TYR A 62 -7.42 -2.78 -0.49
N LEU A 63 -6.52 -3.18 0.41
CA LEU A 63 -5.16 -3.60 0.06
C LEU A 63 -5.09 -4.99 -0.58
N THR A 64 -6.00 -5.89 -0.23
CA THR A 64 -6.00 -7.27 -0.74
C THR A 64 -6.59 -7.36 -2.16
N LEU A 65 -7.56 -6.51 -2.48
CA LEU A 65 -8.24 -6.55 -3.77
C LEU A 65 -7.42 -5.86 -4.85
N ASN A 66 -7.05 -6.61 -5.89
CA ASN A 66 -6.42 -6.05 -7.08
C ASN A 66 -7.43 -5.23 -7.87
N ARG A 67 -7.34 -3.90 -7.80
CA ARG A 67 -8.16 -2.95 -8.57
C ARG A 67 -7.38 -2.32 -9.73
N THR A 68 -6.41 -3.04 -10.28
CA THR A 68 -5.61 -2.56 -11.40
C THR A 68 -6.44 -2.51 -12.66
N PHE A 69 -6.39 -1.40 -13.39
CA PHE A 69 -7.02 -1.25 -14.69
C PHE A 69 -6.00 -1.47 -15.80
N SER A 70 -6.43 -2.12 -16.89
CA SER A 70 -5.63 -2.22 -18.11
C SER A 70 -5.91 -1.03 -19.00
N CYS A 71 -4.87 -0.27 -19.34
CA CYS A 71 -4.94 0.85 -20.28
C CYS A 71 -4.87 0.41 -21.75
N ASN A 72 -4.86 -0.90 -22.05
CA ASN A 72 -4.66 -1.41 -23.42
C ASN A 72 -5.71 -0.88 -24.41
N LYS A 73 -6.99 -0.84 -24.00
CA LYS A 73 -8.06 -0.29 -24.84
C LYS A 73 -7.88 1.20 -25.13
N ALA A 74 -7.51 1.97 -24.11
CA ALA A 74 -7.26 3.41 -24.27
C ALA A 74 -6.09 3.68 -25.23
N THR A 75 -5.03 2.87 -25.19
CA THR A 75 -3.92 2.99 -26.14
C THR A 75 -4.33 2.65 -27.57
N GLN A 76 -5.17 1.62 -27.78
CA GLN A 76 -5.64 1.21 -29.11
C GLN A 76 -6.66 2.18 -29.70
N GLU A 77 -7.66 2.60 -28.92
CA GLU A 77 -8.80 3.39 -29.40
C GLU A 77 -8.54 4.89 -29.35
N LEU A 78 -7.82 5.38 -28.33
CA LEU A 78 -7.59 6.81 -28.11
C LEU A 78 -6.16 7.25 -28.45
N GLY A 79 -5.30 6.32 -28.89
CA GLY A 79 -3.87 6.60 -29.09
C GLY A 79 -3.15 7.03 -27.81
N TYR A 80 -3.70 6.69 -26.64
CA TYR A 80 -3.17 7.11 -25.35
C TYR A 80 -1.74 6.61 -25.14
N LYS A 81 -0.82 7.54 -24.90
CA LYS A 81 0.56 7.28 -24.50
C LYS A 81 0.82 7.95 -23.16
N PRO A 82 1.30 7.22 -22.13
CA PRO A 82 1.66 7.83 -20.86
C PRO A 82 2.78 8.85 -21.07
N ILE A 83 2.62 10.05 -20.49
CA ILE A 83 3.59 11.15 -20.63
C ILE A 83 4.89 10.83 -19.90
N ILE A 84 4.77 10.21 -18.72
CA ILE A 84 5.89 9.81 -17.87
C ILE A 84 5.87 8.31 -17.66
N SER A 85 7.05 7.72 -17.51
CA SER A 85 7.16 6.32 -17.12
C SER A 85 6.81 6.15 -15.63
N LEU A 86 6.45 4.93 -15.23
CA LEU A 86 6.11 4.65 -13.83
C LEU A 86 7.31 4.91 -12.89
N GLN A 87 8.53 4.55 -13.30
CA GLN A 87 9.74 4.80 -12.50
C GLN A 87 10.05 6.28 -12.35
N GLU A 88 9.89 7.05 -13.42
CA GLU A 88 10.09 8.50 -13.41
C GLU A 88 9.08 9.21 -12.50
N GLY A 89 7.81 8.79 -12.55
CA GLY A 89 6.78 9.30 -11.65
C GLY A 89 7.05 8.99 -10.18
N VAL A 90 7.59 7.80 -9.88
CA VAL A 90 7.99 7.43 -8.51
C VAL A 90 9.14 8.32 -8.03
N LYS A 91 10.17 8.56 -8.85
CA LYS A 91 11.29 9.45 -8.51
C LYS A 91 10.85 10.88 -8.23
N ALA A 92 10.04 11.46 -9.12
CA ALA A 92 9.49 12.81 -8.94
C ALA A 92 8.65 12.93 -7.65
N THR A 93 7.92 11.87 -7.30
CA THR A 93 7.16 11.82 -6.04
C THR A 93 8.08 11.79 -4.82
N ILE A 94 9.15 11.00 -4.86
CA ILE A 94 10.10 10.89 -3.76
C ILE A 94 10.89 12.19 -3.56
N GLU A 95 11.25 12.87 -4.64
CA GLU A 95 11.87 14.20 -4.57
C GLU A 95 10.98 15.22 -3.85
N HIS A 96 9.66 15.15 -4.05
CA HIS A 96 8.71 16.00 -3.35
C HIS A 96 8.59 15.63 -1.85
N TYR A 97 8.60 14.33 -1.53
CA TYR A 97 8.52 13.82 -0.15
C TYR A 97 9.89 13.56 0.47
N HIS A 98 10.74 14.59 0.51
CA HIS A 98 12.10 14.48 1.04
C HIS A 98 12.16 13.97 2.51
N ASP A 99 11.14 14.29 3.32
CA ASP A 99 11.04 13.89 4.73
C ASP A 99 10.93 12.37 4.96
N LEU A 100 10.54 11.62 3.93
CA LEU A 100 10.32 10.16 4.02
C LEU A 100 11.57 9.34 3.66
N ARG A 101 12.63 10.00 3.19
CA ARG A 101 13.88 9.36 2.80
C ARG A 101 14.66 8.91 4.03
N ALA A 102 15.30 7.73 3.94
CA ALA A 102 16.14 7.17 5.00
C ALA A 102 17.53 7.82 5.05
#